data_AF-A0A6A7LSE4-F1
#
_entry.id   AF-A0A6A7LSE4-F1
#
_cell.length_a   1.000
_cell.length_b   1.000
_cell.length_c   1.000
_cell.angle_alpha   90.00
_cell.angle_beta   90.00
_cell.angle_gamma   90.00
#
_symmetry.space_group_name_H-M   'P 1'
#
loop_
_entity.id
_entity.type
_entity.pdbx_description
1 polymer ?
#
loop_
_entity_poly.entity_id
_entity_poly.type
_entity_poly.pdbx_seq_one_letter_code
_entity_poly.pdbx_strand_id
1 'polypeptide(L)' 'LDQVLESGVPLEIERKGRRLRLIPTDAPAKLDRVAGHADYIVGNPENLVHVDWSHEWHA' A
#
# COMPACT_ATOMS: atom_id res chain seq x y z
N LEU A 1 10.64 15.71 -9.04
CA LEU A 1 11.21 15.33 -7.73
C LEU A 1 10.07 14.95 -6.80
N ASP A 2 9.04 15.78 -6.71
CA ASP A 2 7.83 15.55 -5.89
C ASP A 2 7.12 14.23 -6.24
N GLN A 3 7.01 13.89 -7.52
CA GLN A 3 6.45 12.60 -7.96
C GLN A 3 7.21 11.37 -7.44
N VAL A 4 8.53 11.46 -7.22
CA VAL A 4 9.32 10.35 -6.65
C VAL A 4 9.04 10.20 -5.16
N LEU A 5 8.80 11.31 -4.46
CA LEU A 5 8.47 11.31 -3.04
C LEU A 5 7.05 10.79 -2.79
N GLU A 6 6.06 11.17 -3.61
CA GLU A 6 4.69 10.67 -3.50
C GLU A 6 4.55 9.21 -3.92
N SER A 7 5.06 8.85 -5.11
CA SER A 7 4.86 7.51 -5.67
C SER A 7 5.85 6.47 -5.11
N GLY A 8 6.99 6.92 -4.58
CA GLY A 8 8.16 6.10 -4.28
C GLY A 8 8.73 5.34 -5.47
N VAL A 9 8.30 5.65 -6.70
CA VAL A 9 8.85 5.06 -7.93
C VAL A 9 10.18 5.75 -8.22
N PRO A 10 11.29 5.00 -8.32
CA PRO A 10 12.58 5.57 -8.66
C PRO A 10 12.55 6.23 -10.03
N LEU A 11 13.04 7.47 -10.14
CA LEU A 11 13.14 8.17 -11.42
C LEU A 11 14.58 8.09 -11.94
N GLU A 12 14.74 7.61 -13.17
CA GLU A 12 16.01 7.66 -13.88
C GLU A 12 16.04 8.90 -14.78
N ILE A 13 17.06 9.75 -14.60
CA ILE A 13 17.29 10.94 -15.43
C ILE A 13 18.72 10.97 -15.94
N GLU A 14 18.91 11.53 -17.13
CA GLU A 14 20.25 11.85 -17.64
C GLU A 14 20.58 13.30 -17.34
N ARG A 15 21.65 13.55 -16.59
CA ARG A 15 22.11 14.91 -16.26
C ARG A 15 23.60 15.01 -16.49
N LYS A 16 24.03 15.98 -17.30
CA LYS A 16 25.45 16.20 -17.67
C LYS A 16 26.13 14.93 -18.21
N GLY A 17 25.44 14.15 -19.04
CA GLY A 17 25.97 12.91 -19.63
C GLY A 17 26.11 11.73 -18.67
N ARG A 18 25.47 11.79 -17.49
CA ARG A 18 25.46 10.71 -16.49
C ARG A 18 24.02 10.31 -16.19
N ARG A 19 23.76 9.01 -16.14
CA ARG A 19 22.49 8.43 -15.66
C ARG A 19 22.46 8.50 -14.14
N LEU A 20 21.44 9.16 -13.59
CA LEU A 20 21.19 9.29 -12.17
C LEU A 20 19.85 8.64 -11.86
N ARG A 21 19.82 7.81 -10.81
CA ARG A 21 18.59 7.22 -10.27
C ARG A 21 18.24 7.92 -8.97
N LEU A 22 17.13 8.64 -8.94
CA LEU A 22 16.60 9.25 -7.72
C LEU A 22 15.74 8.23 -6.98
N ILE A 23 16.11 7.95 -5.73
CA ILE A 23 15.42 7.02 -4.84
C ILE A 23 15.04 7.81 -3.57
N PRO A 24 13.80 7.74 -3.08
CA PRO A 24 13.44 8.35 -1.81
C PRO A 24 14.26 7.71 -0.67
N THR A 25 14.84 8.52 0.19
CA THR A 25 15.58 8.05 1.37
C THR A 25 14.63 7.58 2.47
N ASP A 26 13.50 8.29 2.64
CA ASP A 26 12.38 7.91 3.49
C ASP A 26 11.27 7.31 2.62
N ALA A 27 11.37 6.03 2.31
CA ALA A 27 10.29 5.34 1.63
C ALA A 27 9.16 5.04 2.63
N PRO A 28 7.90 5.44 2.36
CA PRO A 28 6.78 5.05 3.20
C PRO A 28 6.67 3.52 3.25
N ALA A 29 6.26 2.98 4.40
CA ALA A 29 6.10 1.54 4.56
C ALA A 29 5.07 1.03 3.54
N LYS A 30 5.20 -0.24 3.11
CA LYS A 30 4.37 -0.82 2.05
C LYS A 30 2.86 -0.63 2.30
N LEU A 31 2.44 -0.60 3.56
CA LEU A 31 1.05 -0.46 3.98
C LEU A 31 0.59 0.99 4.16
N ASP A 32 1.50 1.96 4.24
CA ASP A 32 1.15 3.39 4.41
C ASP A 32 0.37 3.94 3.20
N ARG A 33 0.46 3.27 2.06
CA ARG A 33 -0.31 3.60 0.84
C ARG A 33 -1.70 2.98 0.80
N VAL A 34 -2.02 2.08 1.72
CA VAL A 34 -3.34 1.45 1.75
C VAL A 34 -4.32 2.45 2.36
N ALA A 35 -5.21 2.98 1.51
CA ALA A 35 -6.28 3.82 2.00
C ALA A 35 -7.19 3.01 2.95
N GLY A 36 -7.42 3.53 4.15
CA GLY A 36 -8.39 2.97 5.07
C GLY A 36 -9.81 3.20 4.54
N HIS A 37 -10.64 2.17 4.54
CA HIS A 37 -12.04 2.24 4.13
C HIS A 37 -12.91 1.91 5.35
N ALA A 38 -13.29 2.93 6.12
CA ALA A 38 -14.07 2.74 7.35
C ALA A 38 -15.46 2.14 7.06
N ASP A 39 -16.04 2.46 5.89
CA ASP A 39 -17.38 2.03 5.49
C ASP A 39 -17.38 0.68 4.75
N TYR A 40 -16.29 -0.07 4.79
CA TYR A 40 -16.16 -1.33 4.06
C TYR A 40 -17.04 -2.45 4.64
N ILE A 41 -17.37 -2.38 5.93
CA ILE A 41 -18.28 -3.32 6.58
C ILE A 41 -19.71 -2.85 6.35
N VAL A 42 -20.44 -3.58 5.51
CA VAL A 42 -21.87 -3.36 5.30
C VAL A 42 -22.66 -4.10 6.39
N GLY A 43 -23.16 -3.37 7.39
CA GLY A 43 -23.94 -3.91 8.50
C GLY A 43 -23.25 -3.75 9.86
N ASN A 44 -23.67 -4.53 10.86
CA ASN A 44 -23.08 -4.48 12.20
C ASN A 44 -21.76 -5.28 12.26
N PRO A 45 -20.61 -4.65 12.57
CA PRO A 45 -19.32 -5.34 12.70
C PRO A 45 -19.32 -6.49 13.70
N GLU A 46 -20.13 -6.41 14.77
CA GLU A 46 -20.21 -7.45 15.80
C GLU A 46 -20.68 -8.79 15.24
N ASN A 47 -21.41 -8.78 14.12
CA ASN A 47 -21.83 -10.01 13.46
C ASN A 47 -20.65 -10.80 12.87
N LEU A 48 -19.55 -10.12 12.51
CA LEU A 48 -18.36 -10.75 11.92
C LEU A 48 -17.53 -11.51 12.97
N VAL A 49 -17.52 -11.03 14.22
CA VAL A 49 -16.71 -11.61 15.31
C VAL A 49 -17.14 -13.05 15.63
N HIS A 50 -18.40 -13.38 15.38
CA HIS A 50 -19.01 -14.67 15.70
C HIS A 50 -19.19 -15.61 14.49
N VAL A 51 -18.67 -15.25 13.31
CA VAL A 51 -18.78 -16.14 12.14
C VAL A 51 -17.88 -17.36 12.34
N ASP A 52 -18.48 -18.55 12.35
CA ASP A 52 -17.76 -19.83 12.39
C ASP A 52 -17.52 -20.34 10.96
N TRP A 53 -16.25 -20.58 10.62
CA TRP A 53 -15.81 -21.02 9.29
C TRP A 53 -15.37 -22.49 9.27
N SER A 54 -15.53 -23.21 10.39
CA SER A 54 -15.04 -24.58 10.55
C SER A 54 -15.59 -25.55 9.49
N HIS A 55 -16.78 -25.28 8.95
CA HIS A 55 -17.43 -26.10 7.92
C HIS A 55 -16.99 -25.79 6.48
N GLU A 56 -16.35 -24.64 6.24
CA GLU A 56 -15.87 -24.24 4.90
C GLU A 56 -14.42 -24.65 4.63
N TRP A 57 -13.74 -25.16 5.65
CA TRP A 57 -12.37 -25.63 5.52
C TRP A 57 -12.33 -27.01 4.85
N HIS A 58 -12.02 -27.03 3.55
CA HIS A 58 -11.64 -28.25 2.85
C HIS A 58 -10.11 -28.41 2.92
N ALA A 59 -9.67 -29.43 3.65
CA ALA A 59 -8.25 -29.81 3.79
C ALA A 59 -7.69 -30.47 2.52
#